data_AF-A0A0H4QLC7-F1
#
_entry.id   AF-A0A0H4QLC7-F1
#
_cell.length_a   1.000
_cell.length_b   1.000
_cell.length_c   1.000
_cell.angle_alpha   90.00
_cell.angle_beta   90.00
_cell.angle_gamma   90.00
#
_symmetry.space_group_name_H-M   'P 1'
#
loop_
_entity.id
_entity.type
_entity.pdbx_description
1 polymer ?
#
loop_
_entity_poly.entity_id
_entity_poly.type
_entity_poly.pdbx_seq_one_letter_code
_entity_poly.pdbx_strand_id
1 'polypeptide(L)'
;MSKGEDLVNSILIRKKISFVREKIFKDLKSPNDSSFLPVDFALDIGGSQAIVEYNGSQHYAPINKTPEAMDAWNRVSKNGQARILYCKQYNVPLLVIHYGDFERVEEILEKFILDVKDSKTGT
;
A
#
# COMPACT_ATOMS: atom_id res chain seq x y z
N MET A 1 -4.08 -5.96 -12.14
CA MET A 1 -4.58 -5.88 -10.76
C MET A 1 -4.65 -7.30 -10.23
N SER A 2 -4.06 -7.56 -9.06
CA SER A 2 -4.15 -8.88 -8.42
C SER A 2 -5.56 -9.10 -7.83
N LYS A 3 -5.93 -10.36 -7.53
CA LYS A 3 -7.21 -10.65 -6.85
C LYS A 3 -7.38 -9.87 -5.55
N GLY A 4 -6.28 -9.62 -4.83
CA GLY A 4 -6.29 -8.87 -3.58
C GLY A 4 -6.53 -7.38 -3.79
N GLU A 5 -5.85 -6.76 -4.77
CA GLU A 5 -6.12 -5.38 -5.15
C GLU A 5 -7.55 -5.21 -5.69
N ASP A 6 -8.06 -6.18 -6.46
CA ASP A 6 -9.45 -6.18 -6.96
C ASP A 6 -10.45 -6.17 -5.78
N LEU A 7 -10.16 -6.95 -4.74
CA LEU A 7 -10.96 -6.99 -3.52
C LEU A 7 -10.92 -5.66 -2.76
N VAL A 8 -9.73 -5.09 -2.52
CA VAL A 8 -9.56 -3.78 -1.89
C VAL A 8 -10.35 -2.71 -2.66
N ASN A 9 -10.18 -2.64 -3.98
CA ASN A 9 -10.89 -1.71 -4.85
C ASN A 9 -12.41 -1.85 -4.70
N SER A 10 -12.91 -3.09 -4.74
CA SER A 10 -14.36 -3.37 -4.63
C SER A 10 -14.92 -2.96 -3.27
N ILE A 11 -14.18 -3.17 -2.18
CA ILE A 11 -14.58 -2.75 -0.83
C ILE A 11 -14.63 -1.23 -0.73
N LEU A 12 -13.60 -0.52 -1.21
CA LEU A 12 -13.54 0.94 -1.19
C LEU A 12 -14.70 1.58 -1.97
N ILE A 13 -15.00 1.05 -3.18
CA ILE A 13 -16.14 1.50 -3.99
C ILE A 13 -17.46 1.25 -3.25
N ARG A 14 -17.68 0.02 -2.76
CA ARG A 14 -18.92 -0.34 -2.04
C ARG A 14 -19.15 0.53 -0.81
N LYS A 15 -18.08 0.88 -0.09
CA LYS A 15 -18.12 1.75 1.09
C LYS A 15 -18.10 3.24 0.77
N LYS A 16 -18.07 3.62 -0.52
CA LYS A 16 -18.04 5.01 -1.00
C LYS A 16 -16.86 5.80 -0.40
N ILE A 17 -15.72 5.15 -0.24
CA ILE A 17 -14.47 5.80 0.16
C ILE A 17 -13.86 6.44 -1.10
N SER A 18 -13.37 7.67 -0.99
CA SER A 18 -12.67 8.33 -2.09
C SER A 18 -11.22 7.87 -2.16
N PHE A 19 -10.75 7.46 -3.33
CA PHE A 19 -9.38 7.00 -3.51
C PHE A 19 -8.89 7.19 -4.95
N VAL A 20 -7.57 7.15 -5.12
CA VAL A 20 -6.87 7.11 -6.40
C VAL A 20 -6.01 5.85 -6.44
N ARG A 21 -6.15 5.06 -7.49
CA ARG A 21 -5.28 3.89 -7.73
C ARG A 21 -3.95 4.31 -8.32
N GLU A 22 -2.90 3.54 -8.05
CA GLU A 22 -1.57 3.69 -8.66
C GLU A 22 -1.04 5.15 -8.56
N LYS A 23 -1.34 5.83 -7.45
CA LYS A 23 -1.03 7.25 -7.29
C LYS A 23 0.47 7.46 -7.22
N ILE A 24 0.98 8.37 -8.03
CA ILE A 24 2.38 8.79 -8.01
C ILE A 24 2.56 9.98 -7.06
N PHE A 25 3.54 9.87 -6.17
CA PHE A 25 4.06 10.99 -5.39
C PHE A 25 5.43 11.40 -5.91
N LYS A 26 5.64 12.70 -6.15
CA LYS A 26 6.86 13.20 -6.77
C LYS A 26 8.13 12.89 -5.97
N ASP A 27 7.99 12.83 -4.64
CA ASP A 27 9.10 12.58 -3.72
C ASP A 27 9.22 11.10 -3.32
N LEU A 28 8.37 10.23 -3.85
CA LEU A 28 8.43 8.77 -3.64
C LEU A 28 9.07 8.10 -4.87
N LYS A 29 10.34 7.75 -4.74
CA LYS A 29 11.16 7.18 -5.82
C LYS A 29 11.80 5.86 -5.43
N SER A 30 12.08 5.03 -6.43
CA SER A 30 12.80 3.78 -6.24
C SER A 30 14.24 4.07 -5.86
N PRO A 31 14.78 3.43 -4.80
CA PRO A 31 16.19 3.52 -4.48
C PRO A 31 17.07 2.78 -5.50
N ASN A 32 16.48 1.99 -6.41
CA ASN A 32 17.24 1.22 -7.40
C ASN A 32 17.63 2.08 -8.61
N ASP A 33 16.73 2.93 -9.10
CA ASP A 33 16.90 3.67 -10.36
C ASP A 33 16.29 5.08 -10.35
N SER A 34 15.80 5.56 -9.19
CA SER A 34 15.12 6.85 -9.04
C SER A 34 13.82 7.01 -9.84
N SER A 35 13.25 5.93 -10.38
CA SER A 35 11.92 5.95 -11.00
C SER A 35 10.82 6.24 -9.97
N PHE A 36 9.68 6.78 -10.39
CA PHE A 36 8.55 6.97 -9.49
C PHE A 36 7.99 5.63 -9.01
N LEU A 37 7.68 5.54 -7.71
CA LEU A 37 7.00 4.38 -7.15
C LEU A 37 5.52 4.72 -6.92
N PRO A 38 4.61 4.25 -7.79
CA PRO A 38 3.18 4.38 -7.53
C PRO A 38 2.80 3.55 -6.32
N VAL A 39 1.78 4.00 -5.58
CA VAL A 39 1.16 3.23 -4.50
C VAL A 39 -0.14 2.61 -4.98
N ASP A 40 -0.51 1.43 -4.46
CA ASP A 40 -1.69 0.72 -4.95
C ASP A 40 -2.96 1.56 -4.81
N PHE A 41 -3.17 2.14 -3.61
CA PHE A 41 -4.29 3.02 -3.31
C PHE A 41 -3.87 4.20 -2.42
N ALA A 42 -4.25 5.40 -2.84
CA ALA A 42 -4.20 6.60 -2.00
C ALA A 42 -5.63 7.04 -1.68
N LEU A 43 -6.02 6.91 -0.41
CA LEU A 43 -7.35 7.23 0.09
C LEU A 43 -7.41 8.70 0.53
N ASP A 44 -8.58 9.31 0.36
CA ASP A 44 -8.96 10.57 1.00
C ASP A 44 -9.99 10.27 2.10
N ILE A 45 -9.54 10.40 3.35
CA ILE A 45 -10.31 10.15 4.55
C ILE A 45 -10.52 11.50 5.25
N GLY A 46 -11.60 12.20 4.90
CA GLY A 46 -11.94 13.48 5.52
C GLY A 46 -10.84 14.54 5.33
N GLY A 47 -10.28 14.64 4.13
CA GLY A 47 -9.18 15.54 3.80
C GLY A 47 -7.82 15.08 4.33
N SER A 48 -7.70 13.88 4.90
CA SER A 48 -6.40 13.24 5.15
C SER A 48 -6.09 12.23 4.09
N GLN A 49 -4.88 12.32 3.56
CA GLN A 49 -4.37 11.29 2.68
C GLN A 49 -3.87 10.10 3.49
N ALA A 50 -4.27 8.89 3.11
CA ALA A 50 -3.73 7.64 3.62
C ALA A 50 -3.35 6.71 2.46
N ILE A 51 -2.41 5.80 2.67
CA ILE A 51 -1.92 4.87 1.66
C ILE A 51 -2.25 3.43 2.08
N VAL A 52 -2.74 2.64 1.13
CA VAL A 52 -2.97 1.21 1.29
C VAL A 52 -2.20 0.48 0.18
N GLU A 53 -1.38 -0.50 0.59
CA GLU A 53 -0.66 -1.43 -0.29
C GLU A 53 -1.19 -2.85 -0.03
N TYR A 54 -1.36 -3.64 -1.08
CA TYR A 54 -1.66 -5.07 -0.98
C TYR A 54 -0.45 -5.88 -1.44
N ASN A 55 0.29 -6.46 -0.49
CA ASN A 55 1.50 -7.21 -0.78
C ASN A 55 1.18 -8.67 -1.11
N GLY A 56 1.35 -9.04 -2.37
CA GLY A 56 1.36 -10.43 -2.84
C GLY A 56 2.52 -11.27 -2.26
N SER A 57 2.50 -12.59 -2.48
CA SER A 57 3.53 -13.51 -1.97
C SER A 57 4.95 -13.15 -2.46
N GLN A 58 5.06 -12.55 -3.65
CA GLN A 58 6.32 -12.07 -4.22
C GLN A 58 7.01 -10.98 -3.40
N HIS A 59 6.34 -10.35 -2.43
CA HIS A 59 6.95 -9.39 -1.52
C HIS A 59 7.73 -10.09 -0.38
N TYR A 60 7.44 -11.37 -0.11
CA TYR A 60 7.93 -12.08 1.06
C TYR A 60 8.96 -13.16 0.71
N ALA A 61 8.94 -13.67 -0.52
CA ALA A 61 9.94 -14.61 -1.01
C ALA A 61 10.17 -14.46 -2.51
N PRO A 62 11.36 -14.79 -3.03
CA PRO A 62 11.57 -14.90 -4.46
C PRO A 62 10.77 -16.09 -5.01
N ILE A 63 10.31 -15.96 -6.25
CA ILE A 63 9.47 -16.98 -6.90
C ILE A 63 10.24 -18.30 -7.07
N ASN A 64 11.56 -18.23 -7.22
CA ASN A 64 12.46 -19.38 -7.29
C ASN A 64 13.90 -18.96 -6.89
N LYS A 65 14.87 -19.86 -7.05
CA LYS A 65 16.27 -19.65 -6.65
C LYS A 65 17.18 -19.09 -7.76
N THR A 66 16.62 -18.65 -8.89
CA THR A 66 17.43 -18.03 -9.95
C THR A 66 17.96 -16.65 -9.49
N PRO A 67 19.13 -16.22 -9.98
CA PRO A 67 19.65 -14.88 -9.71
C PRO A 67 18.63 -13.78 -10.05
N GLU A 68 17.94 -13.92 -11.18
CA GLU A 68 16.96 -12.94 -11.66
C GLU A 68 15.75 -12.82 -10.71
N ALA A 69 15.27 -13.94 -10.18
CA ALA A 69 14.18 -13.95 -9.21
C ALA A 69 14.60 -13.33 -7.87
N MET A 70 15.84 -13.56 -7.44
CA MET A 70 16.41 -12.95 -6.23
C MET A 70 16.55 -11.44 -6.38
N ASP A 71 17.04 -10.96 -7.53
CA ASP A 71 17.15 -9.54 -7.83
C ASP A 71 15.80 -8.85 -7.92
N ALA A 72 14.80 -9.52 -8.53
CA ALA A 72 13.44 -9.04 -8.56
C ALA A 72 12.85 -8.89 -7.16
N TRP A 73 13.03 -9.89 -6.29
CA TRP A 73 12.58 -9.83 -4.90
C TRP A 73 13.29 -8.72 -4.10
N ASN A 74 14.61 -8.59 -4.25
CA ASN A 74 15.38 -7.51 -3.64
C ASN A 74 14.88 -6.13 -4.05
N ARG A 75 14.57 -5.93 -5.35
CA ARG A 75 13.98 -4.68 -5.85
C ARG A 75 12.62 -4.40 -5.23
N VAL A 76 11.73 -5.40 -5.17
CA VAL A 76 10.41 -5.27 -4.54
C VAL A 76 10.53 -4.92 -3.06
N SER A 77 11.41 -5.60 -2.32
CA SER A 77 11.66 -5.35 -0.90
C SER A 77 12.17 -3.93 -0.64
N LYS A 78 13.17 -3.47 -1.41
CA LYS A 78 13.68 -2.09 -1.32
C LYS A 78 12.61 -1.04 -1.64
N ASN A 79 11.77 -1.29 -2.65
CA ASN A 79 10.67 -0.40 -2.99
C ASN A 79 9.62 -0.34 -1.87
N GLY A 80 9.34 -1.46 -1.20
CA GLY A 80 8.48 -1.49 -0.01
C GLY A 80 9.04 -0.65 1.13
N GLN A 81 10.35 -0.77 1.41
CA GLN A 81 11.03 0.05 2.42
C GLN A 81 10.97 1.55 2.08
N ALA A 82 11.16 1.92 0.81
CA ALA A 82 11.06 3.31 0.38
C ALA A 82 9.67 3.91 0.63
N ARG A 83 8.60 3.13 0.39
CA ARG A 83 7.21 3.54 0.73
C ARG A 83 7.02 3.75 2.23
N ILE A 84 7.52 2.83 3.06
CA ILE A 84 7.45 2.96 4.53
C ILE A 84 8.16 4.23 5.00
N LEU A 85 9.38 4.47 4.51
CA LEU A 85 10.17 5.64 4.87
C LEU A 85 9.49 6.94 4.42
N TYR A 86 8.94 6.98 3.20
CA TYR A 86 8.16 8.10 2.71
C TYR A 86 6.96 8.39 3.61
N CYS A 87 6.15 7.38 3.91
CA CYS A 87 4.96 7.54 4.76
C CYS A 87 5.33 8.05 6.16
N LYS A 88 6.43 7.54 6.74
CA LYS A 88 6.95 8.01 8.03
C LYS A 88 7.44 9.46 7.96
N GLN A 89 8.17 9.83 6.91
CA GLN A 89 8.73 11.18 6.74
C GLN A 89 7.64 12.24 6.59
N TYR A 90 6.58 11.92 5.85
CA TYR A 90 5.49 12.86 5.54
C TYR A 90 4.27 12.71 6.44
N ASN A 91 4.37 11.91 7.52
CA ASN A 91 3.27 11.60 8.43
C ASN A 91 1.99 11.13 7.71
N VAL A 92 2.15 10.31 6.67
CA VAL A 92 1.04 9.71 5.92
C VAL A 92 0.74 8.33 6.52
N PRO A 93 -0.49 8.07 7.00
CA PRO A 93 -0.88 6.73 7.45
C PRO A 93 -0.69 5.70 6.34
N LEU A 94 -0.09 4.56 6.69
CA LEU A 94 0.19 3.47 5.76
C LEU A 94 -0.39 2.16 6.31
N LEU A 95 -1.20 1.51 5.49
CA LEU A 95 -1.62 0.13 5.69
C LEU A 95 -0.97 -0.77 4.63
N VAL A 96 -0.31 -1.83 5.07
CA VAL A 96 0.20 -2.89 4.18
C VAL A 96 -0.56 -4.17 4.50
N ILE A 97 -1.37 -4.64 3.56
CA ILE A 97 -2.19 -5.85 3.70
C ILE A 97 -1.38 -7.03 3.15
N HIS A 98 -1.16 -8.04 3.98
CA HIS A 98 -0.45 -9.26 3.58
C HIS A 98 -1.37 -10.17 2.76
N TYR A 99 -0.85 -10.85 1.73
CA TYR A 99 -1.67 -11.72 0.87
C TYR A 99 -2.41 -12.83 1.63
N GLY A 100 -1.81 -13.34 2.69
CA GLY A 100 -2.40 -14.34 3.60
C GLY A 100 -3.63 -13.85 4.37
N ASP A 101 -3.89 -12.54 4.40
CA ASP A 101 -5.06 -11.93 5.03
C ASP A 101 -6.23 -11.72 4.06
N PHE A 102 -6.24 -12.41 2.91
CA PHE A 102 -7.25 -12.21 1.86
C PHE A 102 -8.69 -12.23 2.38
N GLU A 103 -9.06 -13.18 3.24
CA GLU A 103 -10.41 -13.29 3.81
C GLU A 103 -10.73 -12.19 4.84
N ARG A 104 -9.71 -11.49 5.35
CA ARG A 104 -9.84 -10.42 6.37
C ARG A 104 -9.60 -9.02 5.81
N VAL A 105 -9.43 -8.87 4.49
CA VAL A 105 -9.13 -7.58 3.84
C VAL A 105 -10.15 -6.51 4.25
N GLU A 106 -11.44 -6.84 4.25
CA GLU A 106 -12.49 -5.87 4.61
C GLU A 106 -12.35 -5.41 6.07
N GLU A 107 -12.21 -6.34 7.02
CA GLU A 107 -12.05 -6.03 8.44
C GLU A 107 -10.82 -5.13 8.69
N ILE A 108 -9.67 -5.50 8.12
CA ILE A 108 -8.41 -4.77 8.28
C ILE A 108 -8.53 -3.36 7.70
N LEU A 109 -9.13 -3.24 6.51
CA LEU A 109 -9.30 -1.96 5.83
C LEU A 109 -10.27 -1.04 6.57
N GLU A 110 -11.38 -1.58 7.08
CA GLU A 110 -12.33 -0.84 7.90
C GLU A 110 -11.68 -0.28 9.16
N LYS A 111 -10.97 -1.14 9.90
CA LYS A 111 -10.28 -0.75 11.13
C LYS A 111 -9.29 0.38 10.86
N PHE A 112 -8.47 0.24 9.82
CA PHE A 112 -7.51 1.28 9.43
C PHE A 112 -8.19 2.61 9.10
N ILE A 113 -9.30 2.58 8.35
CA ILE A 113 -10.04 3.80 8.01
C ILE A 113 -10.62 4.47 9.25
N LEU A 114 -11.12 3.68 10.21
CA LEU A 114 -11.62 4.22 11.50
C LEU A 114 -10.49 4.85 12.31
N ASP A 115 -9.36 4.16 12.47
CA ASP A 115 -8.20 4.67 13.21
C ASP A 115 -7.68 6.00 12.64
N VAL A 116 -7.68 6.14 11.30
CA VAL A 116 -7.29 7.40 10.63
C VAL A 116 -8.31 8.51 10.86
N LYS A 117 -9.61 8.20 10.93
CA LYS A 117 -10.66 9.19 11.25
C LYS A 117 -10.56 9.66 12.70
N ASP A 118 -10.34 8.75 13.64
CA ASP A 118 -10.29 9.07 15.07
C ASP A 118 -9.04 9.88 15.42
N SER A 119 -7.93 9.65 14.72
CA SER A 119 -6.70 10.45 14.86
C SER A 119 -6.88 11.91 14.42
N LYS A 120 -7.96 12.25 13.68
CA LYS A 120 -8.30 13.61 13.26
C LYS A 120 -9.24 14.35 14.21
N THR A 121 -10.08 13.64 14.95
CA THR A 121 -11.09 14.27 15.82
C THR A 121 -10.54 14.66 17.19
N GLY A 122 -9.25 14.40 17.44
CA GLY A 122 -8.55 14.70 18.70
C GLY A 122 -7.79 16.03 18.77
N THR A 123 -8.07 17.01 17.90
CA THR A 123 -7.50 18.38 17.97
C THR A 123 -8.56 19.44 18.18
#